data_AF-B7KY30-F1
#
_entry.id   AF-B7KY30-F1
#
_cell.length_a   1.000
_cell.length_b   1.000
_cell.length_c   1.000
_cell.angle_alpha   90.00
_cell.angle_beta   90.00
_cell.angle_gamma   90.00
#
_symmetry.space_group_name_H-M   'P 1'
#
loop_
_entity.id
_entity.type
_entity.pdbx_description
1 polymer ?
#
loop_
_entity_poly.entity_id
_entity_poly.type
_entity_poly.pdbx_seq_one_letter_code
_entity_poly.pdbx_strand_id
1 'polypeptide(L)'
;MAASLKHLPLPAAFGERPDGTTWITCGRGDDATAYMFEGPTNRDAAADLVRALNAFPLMAKALLAVRDACRDPDTDTAMPSAVGELVEAALAAMGERS
;
A
#
# COMPACT_ATOMS: atom_id res chain seq x y z
N MET A 1 2.41 5.64 19.97
CA MET A 1 1.24 4.91 19.44
C MET A 1 1.37 4.91 17.92
N ALA A 2 1.64 3.77 17.28
CA ALA A 2 1.62 3.73 15.81
C ALA A 2 0.18 4.01 15.36
N ALA A 3 -0.01 5.02 14.50
CA ALA A 3 -1.31 5.26 13.89
C ALA A 3 -1.69 3.98 13.14
N SER A 4 -2.62 3.23 13.72
CA SER A 4 -3.09 2.01 13.13
C SER A 4 -3.96 2.40 11.95
N LEU A 5 -3.60 1.96 10.75
CA LEU A 5 -4.33 2.21 9.50
C LEU A 5 -5.70 1.49 9.45
N LYS A 6 -6.29 1.19 10.61
CA LYS A 6 -7.58 0.53 10.83
C LYS A 6 -8.74 1.20 10.10
N HIS A 7 -8.59 2.47 9.73
CA HIS A 7 -9.62 3.25 9.09
C HIS A 7 -9.44 3.37 7.56
N LEU A 8 -8.34 2.84 6.99
CA LEU A 8 -8.24 2.75 5.54
C LEU A 8 -9.21 1.66 5.05
N PRO A 9 -10.20 2.00 4.21
CA PRO A 9 -11.12 1.01 3.66
C PRO A 9 -10.38 0.23 2.57
N LEU A 10 -9.75 -0.88 2.95
CA LEU A 10 -9.04 -1.77 2.04
C LEU A 10 -9.83 -3.08 1.84
N PRO A 11 -9.65 -3.77 0.69
CA PRO A 11 -8.77 -3.44 -0.42
C PRO A 11 -9.25 -2.26 -1.27
N ALA A 12 -8.31 -1.62 -1.95
CA ALA A 12 -8.59 -0.68 -3.03
C ALA A 12 -8.62 -1.42 -4.39
N ALA A 13 -9.46 -0.95 -5.30
CA ALA A 13 -9.53 -1.38 -6.70
C ALA A 13 -9.82 -0.16 -7.58
N PHE A 14 -9.49 -0.21 -8.87
CA PHE A 14 -9.84 0.85 -9.81
C PHE A 14 -10.63 0.29 -10.99
N GLY A 15 -11.42 1.16 -11.62
CA GLY A 15 -12.13 0.87 -12.84
C GLY A 15 -12.09 2.05 -13.79
N GLU A 16 -12.45 1.80 -15.04
CA GLU A 16 -12.49 2.79 -16.12
C GLU A 16 -13.83 2.68 -16.85
N ARG A 17 -14.45 3.82 -17.13
CA ARG A 17 -15.72 3.90 -17.87
C ARG A 17 -15.44 3.95 -19.36
N PRO A 18 -16.42 3.63 -20.22
CA PRO A 18 -16.27 3.80 -21.67
C PRO A 18 -15.93 5.24 -22.11
N ASP A 19 -16.23 6.25 -21.28
CA ASP A 19 -15.92 7.66 -21.53
C ASP A 19 -14.51 8.08 -21.08
N GLY A 20 -13.69 7.14 -20.57
CA GLY A 20 -12.32 7.38 -20.09
C GLY A 20 -12.21 7.88 -18.65
N THR A 21 -13.33 8.04 -17.94
CA THR A 21 -13.34 8.41 -16.51
C THR A 21 -12.87 7.23 -15.66
N THR A 22 -11.96 7.50 -14.73
CA THR A 22 -11.45 6.49 -13.80
C THR A 22 -11.97 6.73 -12.39
N TRP A 23 -12.17 5.64 -11.64
CA TRP A 23 -12.54 5.71 -10.24
C TRP A 23 -11.73 4.70 -9.44
N ILE A 24 -11.52 4.98 -8.17
CA ILE A 24 -10.99 4.04 -7.18
C ILE A 24 -12.10 3.70 -6.20
N THR A 25 -12.25 2.42 -5.90
CA THR A 25 -13.15 1.91 -4.86
C THR A 25 -12.30 1.38 -3.72
N CYS A 26 -12.62 1.81 -2.50
CA CYS A 26 -11.95 1.41 -1.27
C CYS A 26 -12.96 0.64 -0.39
N GLY A 27 -12.63 -0.57 0.03
CA GLY A 27 -13.47 -1.43 0.86
C GLY A 27 -14.21 -2.51 0.06
N ARG A 28 -15.16 -3.21 0.71
CA ARG A 28 -15.97 -4.28 0.10
C ARG A 28 -17.43 -4.17 0.53
N GLY A 29 -18.32 -4.61 -0.35
CA GLY A 29 -19.76 -4.65 -0.07
C GLY A 29 -20.34 -3.26 0.15
N ASP A 30 -21.29 -3.16 1.08
CA ASP A 30 -22.08 -1.96 1.30
C ASP A 30 -21.28 -0.80 1.94
N ASP A 31 -20.12 -1.09 2.53
CA ASP A 31 -19.21 -0.08 3.11
C ASP A 31 -18.18 0.47 2.11
N ALA A 32 -18.24 0.03 0.85
CA ALA A 32 -17.30 0.46 -0.18
C ALA A 32 -17.49 1.93 -0.54
N THR A 33 -16.42 2.70 -0.51
CA THR A 33 -16.41 4.12 -0.88
C THR A 33 -15.71 4.31 -2.23
N ALA A 34 -16.35 5.02 -3.15
CA ALA A 34 -15.79 5.35 -4.46
C ALA A 34 -15.27 6.79 -4.51
N TYR A 35 -14.04 6.96 -5.00
CA TYR A 35 -13.40 8.24 -5.27
C TYR A 35 -13.20 8.39 -6.78
N MET A 36 -13.65 9.50 -7.34
CA MET A 36 -13.65 9.74 -8.79
C MET A 36 -12.57 10.77 -9.14
N PHE A 37 -11.82 10.52 -10.21
CA PHE A 37 -10.84 11.47 -10.73
C PHE A 37 -11.49 12.32 -11.82
N GLU A 38 -11.38 13.64 -11.69
CA GLU A 38 -11.78 14.55 -12.76
C GLU A 38 -10.64 14.69 -13.77
N GLY A 39 -10.92 14.47 -15.06
CA GLY A 39 -9.95 14.69 -16.14
C GLY A 39 -9.60 13.44 -16.95
N PRO A 40 -8.86 13.62 -18.06
CA PRO A 40 -8.67 12.57 -19.07
C PRO A 40 -7.76 11.43 -18.61
N THR A 41 -8.18 10.21 -18.96
CA THR A 41 -7.48 8.90 -18.96
C THR A 41 -6.19 8.84 -18.16
N ASN A 42 -6.31 8.79 -16.83
CA ASN A 42 -5.19 8.47 -15.95
C ASN A 42 -5.36 7.10 -15.28
N ARG A 43 -5.61 6.08 -16.12
CA ARG A 43 -5.71 4.68 -15.70
C ARG A 43 -4.45 4.24 -14.96
N ASP A 44 -3.29 4.66 -15.44
CA ASP A 44 -2.01 4.30 -14.84
C ASP A 44 -1.85 4.90 -13.44
N ALA A 45 -2.20 6.18 -13.23
CA ALA A 45 -2.18 6.71 -11.86
C ALA A 45 -3.25 6.08 -10.98
N ALA A 46 -4.44 5.73 -11.50
CA ALA A 46 -5.42 5.00 -10.72
C ALA A 46 -4.88 3.62 -10.29
N ALA A 47 -4.17 2.93 -11.18
CA ALA A 47 -3.49 1.68 -10.90
C ALA A 47 -2.37 1.84 -9.86
N ASP A 48 -1.52 2.86 -10.00
CA ASP A 48 -0.43 3.14 -9.06
C ASP A 48 -0.96 3.56 -7.68
N LEU A 49 -2.03 4.37 -7.63
CA LEU A 49 -2.69 4.75 -6.39
C LEU A 49 -3.31 3.53 -5.68
N VAL A 50 -3.99 2.65 -6.43
CA VAL A 50 -4.53 1.40 -5.87
C VAL A 50 -3.41 0.51 -5.36
N ARG A 51 -2.31 0.37 -6.10
CA ARG A 51 -1.13 -0.39 -5.66
C ARG A 51 -0.58 0.18 -4.36
N ALA A 52 -0.35 1.49 -4.31
CA ALA A 52 0.16 2.18 -3.13
C ALA A 52 -0.77 2.02 -1.91
N LEU A 53 -2.07 2.21 -2.08
CA LEU A 53 -3.08 2.03 -1.02
C LEU A 53 -3.05 0.61 -0.45
N ASN A 54 -3.00 -0.40 -1.33
CA ASN A 54 -2.95 -1.80 -0.92
C ASN A 54 -1.61 -2.22 -0.31
N ALA A 55 -0.50 -1.61 -0.73
CA ALA A 55 0.84 -1.87 -0.19
C ALA A 55 1.07 -1.23 1.18
N PHE A 56 0.39 -0.11 1.47
CA PHE A 56 0.65 0.71 2.65
C PHE A 56 0.63 -0.05 3.99
N PRO A 57 -0.32 -0.98 4.26
CA PRO A 57 -0.30 -1.78 5.48
C PRO A 57 0.93 -2.68 5.62
N LEU A 58 1.38 -3.26 4.50
CA LEU A 58 2.58 -4.12 4.47
C LEU A 58 3.85 -3.29 4.68
N MET A 59 3.94 -2.14 4.02
CA MET A 59 5.03 -1.18 4.23
C MET A 59 5.10 -0.71 5.69
N ALA A 60 3.99 -0.29 6.26
CA ALA A 60 3.94 0.16 7.65
C ALA A 60 4.36 -0.95 8.62
N LYS A 61 3.90 -2.19 8.38
CA LYS A 61 4.30 -3.37 9.17
C LYS A 61 5.81 -3.62 9.06
N ALA A 62 6.36 -3.59 7.84
CA ALA A 62 7.78 -3.82 7.61
C ALA A 62 8.65 -2.73 8.28
N LEU A 63 8.32 -1.45 8.09
CA LEU A 63 9.07 -0.33 8.68
C LEU A 63 9.04 -0.35 10.22
N LEU A 64 7.90 -0.68 10.82
CA LEU A 64 7.81 -0.84 12.28
C LEU A 64 8.65 -2.03 12.76
N ALA A 65 8.64 -3.15 12.04
CA ALA A 65 9.47 -4.31 12.37
C ALA A 65 10.97 -4.00 12.23
N VAL A 66 11.38 -3.25 11.21
CA VAL A 66 12.76 -2.76 11.04
C VAL A 66 13.16 -1.88 12.21
N ARG A 67 12.32 -0.90 12.57
CA ARG A 67 12.58 -0.02 13.72
C ARG A 67 12.72 -0.80 15.02
N ASP A 68 11.84 -1.78 15.25
CA ASP A 68 11.84 -2.55 16.49
C ASP A 68 13.02 -3.54 16.55
N ALA A 69 13.54 -3.97 15.41
CA ALA A 69 14.71 -4.85 15.32
C ALA A 69 16.05 -4.10 15.35
N CYS A 70 16.08 -2.85 14.90
CA CYS A 70 17.25 -1.99 14.87
C CYS A 70 17.58 -1.48 16.28
N ARG A 71 18.69 -1.95 16.85
CA ARG A 71 19.16 -1.53 18.18
C ARG A 71 19.97 -0.23 18.10
N ASP A 72 20.71 -0.05 17.00
CA ASP A 72 21.49 1.14 16.70
C ASP A 72 21.51 1.40 15.18
N PRO A 73 20.86 2.45 14.67
CA PRO A 73 20.78 2.70 13.22
C PRO A 73 22.13 2.95 12.54
N ASP A 74 23.16 3.33 13.29
CA ASP A 74 24.47 3.63 12.72
C ASP A 74 25.38 2.39 12.70
N THR A 75 25.14 1.40 13.56
CA THR A 75 26.04 0.26 13.75
C THR A 75 25.39 -1.11 13.53
N ASP A 76 24.07 -1.21 13.51
CA ASP A 76 23.39 -2.48 13.21
C ASP A 76 23.54 -2.82 11.72
N THR A 77 24.23 -3.92 11.45
CA THR A 77 24.52 -4.38 10.09
C THR A 77 23.76 -5.65 9.72
N ALA A 78 23.03 -6.25 10.67
CA ALA A 78 22.30 -7.49 10.46
C ALA A 78 20.87 -7.40 10.99
N MET A 79 19.89 -7.61 10.11
CA MET A 79 18.48 -7.77 10.50
C MET A 79 18.11 -9.25 10.65
N PRO A 80 17.21 -9.60 11.58
CA PRO A 80 16.62 -10.94 11.62
C PRO A 80 15.92 -11.30 10.30
N SER A 81 16.06 -12.54 9.84
CA SER A 81 15.49 -13.00 8.56
C SER A 81 13.98 -12.76 8.45
N ALA A 82 13.24 -12.94 9.55
CA ALA A 82 11.79 -12.68 9.59
C ALA A 82 11.43 -11.21 9.32
N VAL A 83 12.31 -10.26 9.67
CA VAL A 83 12.12 -8.84 9.34
C VAL A 83 12.43 -8.60 7.86
N GLY A 84 13.48 -9.25 7.34
CA GLY A 84 13.79 -9.24 5.91
C GLY A 84 12.61 -9.71 5.05
N GLU A 85 11.97 -10.83 5.41
CA GLU A 85 10.79 -11.35 4.71
C GLU A 85 9.62 -10.35 4.67
N LEU A 86 9.42 -9.56 5.73
CA LEU A 86 8.40 -8.51 5.76
C LEU A 86 8.73 -7.36 4.80
N VAL A 87 10.01 -6.98 4.71
CA VAL A 87 10.48 -5.97 3.75
C VAL A 87 10.28 -6.47 2.32
N GLU A 88 10.63 -7.73 2.05
CA GLU A 88 10.43 -8.33 0.72
C GLU A 88 8.96 -8.37 0.31
N ALA A 89 8.07 -8.76 1.23
CA ALA A 89 6.63 -8.74 0.99
C ALA A 89 6.10 -7.31 0.73
N ALA A 90 6.64 -6.30 1.43
CA ALA A 90 6.27 -4.91 1.21
C ALA A 90 6.75 -4.40 -0.16
N LEU A 91 7.99 -4.71 -0.57
CA LEU A 91 8.53 -4.34 -1.89
C LEU A 91 7.76 -5.01 -3.02
N ALA A 92 7.40 -6.30 -2.87
CA ALA A 92 6.57 -7.00 -3.83
C ALA A 92 5.18 -6.36 -3.96
N ALA A 93 4.56 -5.96 -2.84
CA ALA A 93 3.28 -5.26 -2.86
C ALA A 93 3.35 -3.86 -3.52
N MET A 94 4.50 -3.19 -3.42
CA MET A 94 4.77 -1.93 -4.13
C MET A 94 5.05 -2.11 -5.62
N GLY A 95 5.30 -3.35 -6.08
CA GLY A 95 5.69 -3.65 -7.45
C GLY A 95 7.19 -3.46 -7.74
N GLU A 96 8.00 -3.22 -6.70
CA GLU A 96 9.46 -3.04 -6.80
C GLU A 96 10.22 -4.36 -6.86
N ARG A 97 9.52 -5.48 -6.62
CA ARG A 97 10.10 -6.82 -6.65
C ARG A 97 9.08 -7.87 -7.10
N SER A 98 9.56 -8.92 -7.75
CA SER A 98 8.77 -10.04 -8.28
C SER A 98 8.99 -11.31 -7.48
#